data_AF-N0BP50-F1
#
_entry.id   AF-N0BP50-F1
#
_cell.length_a   1.000
_cell.length_b   1.000
_cell.length_c   1.000
_cell.angle_alpha   90.00
_cell.angle_beta   90.00
_cell.angle_gamma   90.00
#
_symmetry.space_group_name_H-M   'P 1'
#
loop_
_entity.id
_entity.type
_entity.pdbx_description
1 polymer ?
#
loop_
_entity_poly.entity_id
_entity_poly.type
_entity_poly.pdbx_seq_one_letter_code
_entity_poly.pdbx_strand_id
1 'polypeptide(L)'
;MPRPNRGKTETVKKRAIYVYLPSEEMAEEWKRIAKERNISISKFVVECVQESLSKDESDFVSRKELLDRVKKLEDENKELRKENRMLKNLVDKLDEELKIYRAKPFLESEFVGKREFSDELIDLFKRRKYVEYEELYLLLNVDPVNDQELVRSYLRQIEALEQYGLIESTARGWKWKL
;
A
#
# COMPACT_ATOMS: atom_id res chain seq x y z
N MET A 1 19.16 -30.29 -38.68
CA MET A 1 20.52 -30.26 -38.10
C MET A 1 20.40 -29.98 -36.61
N PRO A 2 20.93 -30.84 -35.71
CA PRO A 2 20.92 -30.58 -34.27
C PRO A 2 21.94 -29.50 -33.92
N ARG A 3 21.58 -28.59 -33.00
CA ARG A 3 22.45 -27.51 -32.52
C ARG A 3 23.69 -28.11 -31.82
N PRO A 4 24.91 -27.63 -32.08
CA PRO A 4 26.10 -28.17 -31.43
C PRO A 4 26.04 -27.85 -29.93
N ASN A 5 26.08 -28.91 -29.11
CA ASN A 5 26.19 -28.86 -27.66
C ASN A 5 27.60 -28.36 -27.30
N ARG A 6 27.87 -27.06 -27.50
CA ARG A 6 29.11 -26.41 -27.04
C ARG A 6 29.08 -26.44 -25.51
N GLY A 7 29.79 -27.43 -24.99
CA GLY A 7 29.58 -28.00 -23.68
C GLY A 7 29.86 -27.01 -22.56
N LYS A 8 29.01 -27.05 -21.54
CA LYS A 8 29.21 -26.44 -20.21
C LYS A 8 30.64 -26.67 -19.65
N THR A 9 31.34 -27.69 -20.14
CA THR A 9 32.72 -28.05 -19.81
C THR A 9 33.81 -27.11 -20.35
N GLU A 10 33.66 -26.51 -21.53
CA GLU A 10 34.68 -25.60 -22.09
C GLU A 10 34.70 -24.25 -21.35
N THR A 11 33.54 -23.74 -20.94
CA THR A 11 33.41 -22.49 -20.19
C THR A 11 33.85 -22.62 -18.73
N VAL A 12 33.81 -23.83 -18.15
CA VAL A 12 34.33 -24.10 -16.79
C VAL A 12 35.85 -24.08 -16.77
N LYS A 13 36.52 -24.67 -17.79
CA LYS A 13 37.99 -24.65 -17.89
C LYS A 13 38.56 -23.24 -18.00
N LYS A 14 37.86 -22.33 -18.70
CA LYS A 14 38.26 -20.92 -18.84
C LYS A 14 38.24 -20.13 -17.53
N ARG A 15 37.54 -20.60 -16.48
CA ARG A 15 37.43 -19.94 -15.17
C ARG A 15 38.15 -20.70 -14.06
N ALA A 16 38.83 -21.81 -14.38
CA ALA A 16 39.55 -22.61 -13.40
C ALA A 16 40.87 -21.93 -13.06
N ILE A 17 41.12 -21.74 -11.77
CA ILE A 17 42.38 -21.21 -11.23
C ILE A 17 43.00 -22.34 -10.42
N TYR A 18 44.23 -22.71 -10.75
CA TYR A 18 45.01 -23.69 -10.00
C TYR A 18 45.90 -22.94 -9.02
N VAL A 19 45.63 -23.12 -7.73
CA VAL A 19 46.40 -22.49 -6.66
C VAL A 19 47.14 -23.58 -5.91
N TYR A 20 48.45 -23.42 -5.77
CA TYR A 20 49.26 -24.27 -4.92
C TYR A 20 49.21 -23.74 -3.49
N LEU A 21 48.84 -24.61 -2.55
CA LEU A 21 48.90 -24.27 -1.13
C LEU A 21 50.32 -24.53 -0.60
N PRO A 22 50.78 -23.74 0.39
CA PRO A 22 52.11 -23.88 0.99
C PRO A 22 52.43 -25.26 1.57
N SER A 23 51.42 -26.02 2.01
CA SER A 23 51.59 -27.39 2.52
C SER A 23 50.38 -28.27 2.22
N GLU A 24 50.59 -29.58 2.25
CA GLU A 24 49.51 -30.58 2.13
C GLU A 24 48.54 -30.52 3.32
N GLU A 25 49.07 -30.32 4.53
CA GLU A 25 48.27 -30.16 5.76
C GLU A 25 47.27 -29.01 5.64
N MET A 26 47.67 -27.88 5.03
CA MET A 26 46.79 -26.74 4.81
C MET A 26 45.66 -27.08 3.82
N ALA A 27 45.93 -27.88 2.80
CA ALA A 27 44.93 -28.33 1.84
C ALA A 27 43.89 -29.26 2.48
N GLU A 28 44.33 -30.13 3.37
CA GLU A 28 43.44 -31.02 4.13
C GLU A 28 42.55 -30.23 5.10
N GLU A 29 43.13 -29.27 5.80
CA GLU A 29 42.41 -28.42 6.74
C GLU A 29 41.29 -27.62 6.05
N TRP A 30 41.58 -27.03 4.89
CA TRP A 30 40.56 -26.28 4.13
C TRP A 30 39.44 -27.18 3.64
N LYS A 31 39.75 -28.41 3.20
CA LYS A 31 38.75 -29.42 2.81
C LYS A 31 37.89 -29.82 4.00
N ARG A 32 38.48 -29.96 5.20
CA ARG A 32 37.76 -30.29 6.44
C ARG A 32 36.76 -29.20 6.80
N ILE A 33 37.18 -27.93 6.81
CA ILE A 33 36.31 -26.79 7.13
C ILE A 33 35.16 -26.67 6.12
N ALA A 34 35.43 -26.84 4.83
CA ALA A 34 34.40 -26.82 3.80
C ALA A 34 33.35 -27.93 4.02
N LYS A 35 33.81 -29.13 4.40
CA LYS A 35 32.94 -30.28 4.71
C LYS A 35 32.10 -30.06 5.96
N GLU A 36 32.67 -29.48 7.02
CA GLU A 36 31.93 -29.11 8.25
C GLU A 36 30.81 -28.11 7.96
N ARG A 37 31.02 -27.20 7.01
CA ARG A 37 30.04 -26.22 6.55
C ARG A 37 29.09 -26.74 5.46
N ASN A 38 29.23 -28.02 5.08
CA ASN A 38 28.44 -28.68 4.03
C ASN A 38 28.46 -27.95 2.67
N ILE A 39 29.62 -27.40 2.30
CA ILE A 39 29.85 -26.70 1.03
C ILE A 39 31.02 -27.31 0.27
N SER A 40 31.10 -27.08 -1.05
CA SER A 40 32.24 -27.52 -1.85
C SER A 40 33.48 -26.68 -1.54
N ILE A 41 34.67 -27.28 -1.65
CA ILE A 41 35.95 -26.58 -1.46
C ILE A 41 36.08 -25.37 -2.38
N SER A 42 35.63 -25.48 -3.63
CA SER A 42 35.64 -24.37 -4.58
C SER A 42 34.77 -23.21 -4.12
N LYS A 43 33.59 -23.49 -3.54
CA LYS A 43 32.70 -22.46 -3.00
C LYS A 43 33.30 -21.81 -1.76
N PHE A 44 33.87 -22.62 -0.85
CA PHE A 44 34.55 -22.12 0.34
C PHE A 44 35.69 -21.15 0.01
N VAL A 45 36.58 -21.54 -0.91
CA VAL A 45 37.71 -20.69 -1.33
C VAL A 45 37.21 -19.40 -2.00
N VAL A 46 36.20 -19.49 -2.87
CA VAL A 46 35.61 -18.31 -3.50
C VAL A 46 35.01 -17.37 -2.46
N GLU A 47 34.23 -17.88 -1.50
CA GLU A 47 33.64 -17.06 -0.43
C GLU A 47 34.71 -16.37 0.42
N CYS A 48 35.75 -17.08 0.85
CA CYS A 48 36.82 -16.49 1.66
C CYS A 48 37.67 -15.47 0.89
N VAL A 49 37.99 -15.74 -0.38
CA VAL A 49 38.75 -14.82 -1.23
C VAL A 49 37.90 -13.60 -1.57
N GLN A 50 36.62 -13.77 -1.91
CA GLN A 50 35.71 -12.64 -2.11
C GLN A 50 35.54 -11.83 -0.83
N GLU A 51 35.33 -12.46 0.32
CA GLU A 51 35.27 -11.74 1.61
C GLU A 51 36.54 -10.96 1.91
N SER A 52 37.72 -11.48 1.55
CA SER A 52 38.99 -10.75 1.70
C SER A 52 39.13 -9.58 0.72
N LEU A 53 38.81 -9.79 -0.56
CA LEU A 53 38.90 -8.74 -1.59
C LEU A 53 37.87 -7.63 -1.33
N SER A 54 36.69 -8.01 -0.88
CA SER A 54 35.63 -7.07 -0.54
C SER A 54 35.85 -6.36 0.79
N LYS A 55 36.83 -6.74 1.63
CA LYS A 55 37.26 -5.90 2.77
C LYS A 55 38.06 -4.68 2.32
N ASP A 56 38.70 -4.74 1.15
CA ASP A 56 39.48 -3.63 0.58
C ASP A 56 38.62 -2.69 -0.28
N GLU A 57 37.47 -3.18 -0.80
CA GLU A 57 36.44 -2.34 -1.42
C GLU A 57 35.42 -1.90 -0.35
N SER A 58 35.31 -0.60 -0.09
CA SER A 58 34.60 0.05 1.03
C SER A 58 33.12 -0.31 1.28
N ASP A 59 32.52 -1.22 0.51
CA ASP A 59 31.07 -1.45 0.43
C ASP A 59 30.63 -2.87 0.86
N PHE A 60 31.52 -3.71 1.41
CA PHE A 60 31.13 -5.05 1.87
C PHE A 60 30.46 -5.05 3.24
N VAL A 61 29.13 -5.08 3.22
CA VAL A 61 28.30 -5.32 4.40
C VAL A 61 28.27 -6.83 4.67
N SER A 62 28.65 -7.25 5.88
CA SER A 62 28.66 -8.67 6.25
C SER A 62 27.28 -9.30 6.08
N ARG A 63 27.19 -10.59 5.73
CA ARG A 63 25.92 -11.33 5.66
C ARG A 63 25.08 -11.15 6.94
N LYS A 64 25.74 -11.05 8.09
CA LYS A 64 25.09 -10.80 9.39
C LYS A 64 24.48 -9.40 9.46
N GLU A 65 25.21 -8.37 9.04
CA GLU A 65 24.73 -6.99 9.01
C GLU A 65 23.59 -6.79 8.01
N LEU A 66 23.64 -7.48 6.86
CA LEU A 66 22.52 -7.52 5.91
C LEU A 66 21.27 -8.13 6.54
N LEU A 67 21.40 -9.24 7.27
CA LEU A 67 20.27 -9.86 7.99
C LEU A 67 19.71 -8.94 9.09
N ASP A 68 20.58 -8.29 9.85
CA ASP A 68 20.17 -7.33 10.88
C ASP A 68 19.45 -6.11 10.27
N ARG A 69 19.90 -5.65 9.10
CA ARG A 69 19.24 -4.55 8.36
C ARG A 69 17.88 -4.98 7.80
N VAL A 70 17.77 -6.19 7.25
CA VAL A 70 16.49 -6.74 6.78
C VAL A 70 15.50 -6.82 7.93
N LYS A 71 15.91 -7.38 9.08
CA LYS A 71 15.07 -7.43 10.27
C LYS A 71 14.65 -6.03 10.75
N LYS A 72 15.63 -5.11 10.79
CA LYS A 72 15.47 -3.63 10.88
C LYS A 72 14.23 -3.13 10.13
N LEU A 73 14.31 -3.29 8.82
CA LEU A 73 13.34 -2.78 7.87
C LEU A 73 12.00 -3.51 7.95
N GLU A 74 11.99 -4.82 8.24
CA GLU A 74 10.76 -5.60 8.41
C GLU A 74 9.96 -5.13 9.62
N ASP A 75 10.63 -4.89 10.75
CA ASP A 75 10.01 -4.37 11.97
C ASP A 75 9.45 -2.96 11.75
N GLU A 76 10.22 -2.07 11.12
CA GLU A 76 9.78 -0.71 10.77
C GLU A 76 8.58 -0.74 9.80
N ASN A 77 8.61 -1.60 8.77
CA ASN A 77 7.50 -1.74 7.84
C ASN A 77 6.23 -2.22 8.53
N LYS A 78 6.36 -3.12 9.51
CA LYS A 78 5.24 -3.62 10.30
C LYS A 78 4.63 -2.52 11.16
N GLU A 79 5.44 -1.69 11.82
CA GLU A 79 4.93 -0.57 12.62
C GLU A 79 4.26 0.48 11.73
N LEU A 80 4.90 0.88 10.62
CA LEU A 80 4.32 1.83 9.66
C LEU A 80 2.98 1.33 9.09
N ARG A 81 2.84 0.02 8.87
CA ARG A 81 1.56 -0.58 8.43
C ARG A 81 0.48 -0.52 9.50
N LYS A 82 0.83 -0.72 10.77
CA LYS A 82 -0.12 -0.60 11.88
C LYS A 82 -0.59 0.85 12.05
N GLU A 83 0.35 1.78 12.03
CA GLU A 83 0.06 3.22 12.12
C GLU A 83 -0.84 3.67 10.98
N ASN A 84 -0.53 3.29 9.73
CA ASN A 84 -1.38 3.59 8.58
C ASN A 84 -2.82 3.04 8.74
N ARG A 85 -2.99 1.83 9.28
CA ARG A 85 -4.32 1.28 9.54
C ARG A 85 -5.07 2.08 10.60
N MET A 86 -4.37 2.46 11.67
CA MET A 86 -4.96 3.26 12.75
C MET A 86 -5.38 4.64 12.24
N LEU A 87 -4.53 5.31 11.48
CA LEU A 87 -4.82 6.63 10.91
C LEU A 87 -5.99 6.58 9.95
N LYS A 88 -6.09 5.56 9.08
CA LYS A 88 -7.25 5.36 8.21
C LYS A 88 -8.54 5.22 8.99
N ASN A 89 -8.57 4.36 10.00
CA ASN A 89 -9.75 4.20 10.86
C ASN A 89 -10.13 5.48 11.60
N LEU A 90 -9.14 6.31 11.97
CA LEU A 90 -9.40 7.60 12.61
C LEU A 90 -10.01 8.60 11.63
N VAL A 91 -9.50 8.65 10.40
CA VAL A 91 -10.07 9.47 9.32
C VAL A 91 -11.52 9.08 9.06
N ASP A 92 -11.80 7.77 8.91
CA ASP A 92 -13.16 7.29 8.65
C ASP A 92 -14.14 7.73 9.77
N LYS A 93 -13.72 7.61 11.03
CA LYS A 93 -14.54 8.08 12.17
C LYS A 93 -14.73 9.59 12.20
N LEU A 94 -13.69 10.36 11.92
CA LEU A 94 -13.79 11.81 11.86
C LEU A 94 -14.71 12.26 10.73
N ASP A 95 -14.68 11.57 9.58
CA ASP A 95 -15.59 11.84 8.47
C ASP A 95 -17.05 11.53 8.84
N GLU A 96 -17.31 10.41 9.52
CA GLU A 96 -18.64 10.08 10.06
C GLU A 96 -19.14 11.17 11.03
N GLU A 97 -18.30 11.59 11.99
CA GLU A 97 -18.65 12.64 12.93
C GLU A 97 -18.93 13.96 12.21
N LEU A 98 -18.09 14.37 11.26
CA LEU A 98 -18.29 15.59 10.47
C LEU A 98 -19.60 15.55 9.67
N LYS A 99 -19.97 14.41 9.10
CA LYS A 99 -21.26 14.24 8.41
C LYS A 99 -22.42 14.49 9.36
N ILE A 100 -22.37 13.93 10.56
CA ILE A 100 -23.40 14.14 11.59
C ILE A 100 -23.44 15.62 12.03
N TYR A 101 -22.28 16.23 12.30
CA TYR A 101 -22.22 17.63 12.69
C TYR A 101 -22.78 18.59 11.62
N ARG A 102 -22.47 18.35 10.34
CA ARG A 102 -23.03 19.12 9.21
C ARG A 102 -24.52 18.86 9.00
N ALA A 103 -25.01 17.68 9.37
CA ALA A 103 -26.42 17.34 9.27
C ALA A 103 -27.28 18.09 10.30
N LYS A 104 -26.77 18.32 11.52
CA LYS A 104 -27.48 18.96 12.64
C LYS A 104 -28.16 20.30 12.29
N PRO A 105 -27.49 21.29 11.65
CA PRO A 105 -28.11 22.56 11.25
C PRO A 105 -29.33 22.44 10.32
N PHE A 106 -29.42 21.34 9.55
CA PHE A 106 -30.58 21.07 8.72
C PHE A 106 -31.69 20.38 9.51
N LEU A 107 -31.38 19.65 10.58
CA LEU A 107 -32.37 18.99 11.45
C LEU A 107 -33.02 19.96 12.44
N GLU A 108 -32.31 21.00 12.85
CA GLU A 108 -32.84 22.06 13.73
C GLU A 108 -33.66 23.09 12.95
N SER A 109 -34.92 23.26 13.35
CA SER A 109 -35.86 24.22 12.74
C SER A 109 -35.53 25.68 13.02
N GLU A 110 -34.81 25.96 14.12
CA GLU A 110 -34.49 27.32 14.59
C GLU A 110 -33.04 27.73 14.36
N PHE A 111 -32.30 27.01 13.51
CA PHE A 111 -30.90 27.31 13.26
C PHE A 111 -30.71 28.73 12.68
N VAL A 112 -29.94 29.57 13.39
CA VAL A 112 -29.55 30.92 12.96
C VAL A 112 -28.09 30.91 12.53
N GLY A 113 -27.84 30.99 11.23
CA GLY A 113 -26.48 30.99 10.68
C GLY A 113 -26.43 30.60 9.19
N LYS A 114 -25.21 30.39 8.68
CA LYS A 114 -25.01 29.84 7.32
C LYS A 114 -25.08 28.32 7.40
N ARG A 115 -26.03 27.72 6.68
CA ARG A 115 -26.08 26.26 6.50
C ARG A 115 -25.09 25.87 5.41
N GLU A 116 -24.14 25.01 5.77
CA GLU A 116 -23.20 24.43 4.81
C GLU A 116 -23.79 23.16 4.22
N PHE A 117 -24.04 23.15 2.91
CA PHE A 117 -24.52 21.96 2.20
C PHE A 117 -23.44 20.87 2.18
N SER A 118 -23.87 19.62 2.08
CA SER A 118 -22.95 18.51 1.86
C SER A 118 -22.29 18.64 0.48
N ASP A 119 -20.96 18.75 0.47
CA ASP A 119 -20.17 18.76 -0.76
C ASP A 119 -20.41 17.48 -1.59
N GLU A 120 -20.58 16.33 -0.93
CA GLU A 120 -20.87 15.04 -1.57
C GLU A 120 -22.19 15.09 -2.35
N LEU A 121 -23.23 15.69 -1.76
CA LEU A 121 -24.55 15.83 -2.40
C LEU A 121 -24.48 16.77 -3.61
N ILE A 122 -23.80 17.91 -3.47
CA ILE A 122 -23.65 18.88 -4.57
C ILE A 122 -22.84 18.27 -5.72
N ASP A 123 -21.73 17.61 -5.40
CA ASP A 123 -20.87 16.97 -6.40
C ASP A 123 -21.59 15.82 -7.11
N LEU A 124 -22.41 15.04 -6.38
CA LEU A 124 -23.22 13.99 -6.97
C LEU A 124 -24.14 14.54 -8.07
N PHE A 125 -24.90 15.59 -7.75
CA PHE A 125 -25.80 16.21 -8.72
C PHE A 125 -25.07 16.87 -9.88
N LYS A 126 -23.97 17.59 -9.62
CA LYS A 126 -23.17 18.22 -10.68
C LYS A 126 -22.58 17.20 -11.66
N ARG A 127 -22.10 16.06 -11.16
CA ARG A 127 -21.45 15.01 -11.97
C ARG A 127 -22.47 14.19 -12.76
N ARG A 128 -23.51 13.67 -12.11
CA ARG A 128 -24.48 12.78 -12.77
C ARG A 128 -25.53 13.52 -13.57
N LYS A 129 -25.76 14.81 -13.30
CA LYS A 129 -26.84 15.66 -13.84
C LYS A 129 -28.26 15.18 -13.55
N TYR A 130 -28.46 13.89 -13.33
CA TYR A 130 -29.70 13.25 -12.94
C TYR A 130 -29.42 12.18 -11.90
N VAL A 131 -30.22 12.14 -10.83
CA VAL A 131 -30.14 11.14 -9.76
C VAL A 131 -31.54 10.61 -9.48
N GLU A 132 -31.71 9.30 -9.58
CA GLU A 132 -32.97 8.62 -9.27
C GLU A 132 -33.22 8.55 -7.75
N TYR A 133 -34.49 8.53 -7.36
CA TYR A 133 -34.88 8.46 -5.94
C TYR A 133 -34.29 7.25 -5.21
N GLU A 134 -34.29 6.09 -5.86
CA GLU A 134 -33.81 4.83 -5.31
C GLU A 134 -32.27 4.77 -5.23
N GLU A 135 -31.57 5.47 -6.12
CA GLU A 135 -30.11 5.46 -6.19
C GLU A 135 -29.45 6.46 -5.23
N LEU A 136 -30.17 7.50 -4.78
CA LEU A 136 -29.59 8.61 -4.03
C LEU A 136 -28.75 8.13 -2.82
N TYR A 137 -29.35 7.33 -1.94
CA TYR A 137 -28.68 6.90 -0.71
C TYR A 137 -27.57 5.88 -0.98
N LEU A 138 -27.73 5.04 -2.00
CA LEU A 138 -26.68 4.13 -2.46
C LEU A 138 -25.44 4.89 -2.94
N LEU A 139 -25.63 5.99 -3.67
CA LEU A 139 -24.55 6.82 -4.20
C LEU A 139 -23.87 7.67 -3.14
N LEU A 140 -24.59 8.04 -2.08
CA LEU A 140 -24.05 8.74 -0.91
C LEU A 140 -23.45 7.77 0.12
N ASN A 141 -23.55 6.45 -0.11
CA ASN A 141 -23.13 5.40 0.81
C ASN A 141 -23.76 5.57 2.21
N VAL A 142 -25.08 5.82 2.23
CA VAL A 142 -25.90 6.02 3.43
C VAL A 142 -26.90 4.88 3.51
N ASP A 143 -27.03 4.25 4.67
CA ASP A 143 -28.04 3.23 4.90
C ASP A 143 -29.34 3.87 5.37
N PRO A 144 -30.44 3.85 4.58
CA PRO A 144 -31.68 4.51 4.98
C PRO A 144 -32.30 3.98 6.26
N VAL A 145 -31.99 2.73 6.65
CA VAL A 145 -32.53 2.08 7.84
C VAL A 145 -31.79 2.54 9.09
N ASN A 146 -30.46 2.60 9.02
CA ASN A 146 -29.59 2.90 10.15
C ASN A 146 -29.30 4.41 10.30
N ASP A 147 -29.24 5.16 9.19
CA ASP A 147 -28.79 6.56 9.15
C ASP A 147 -29.95 7.56 9.00
N GLN A 148 -31.02 7.39 9.80
CA GLN A 148 -32.25 8.17 9.64
C GLN A 148 -32.05 9.69 9.77
N GLU A 149 -31.09 10.14 10.58
CA GLU A 149 -30.76 11.55 10.73
C GLU A 149 -30.11 12.12 9.45
N LEU A 150 -29.19 11.38 8.84
CA LEU A 150 -28.55 11.77 7.58
C LEU A 150 -29.58 11.82 6.45
N VAL A 151 -30.45 10.81 6.36
CA VAL A 151 -31.56 10.79 5.39
C VAL A 151 -32.42 12.05 5.49
N ARG A 152 -32.88 12.39 6.69
CA ARG A 152 -33.70 13.59 6.92
C ARG A 152 -32.95 14.87 6.57
N SER A 153 -31.66 14.94 6.89
CA SER A 153 -30.82 16.08 6.55
C SER A 153 -30.68 16.24 5.03
N TYR A 154 -30.40 15.16 4.31
CA TYR A 154 -30.30 15.17 2.84
C TYR A 154 -31.60 15.59 2.17
N LEU A 155 -32.75 15.11 2.65
CA LEU A 155 -34.05 15.54 2.13
C LEU A 155 -34.25 17.06 2.29
N ARG A 156 -33.96 17.61 3.48
CA ARG A 156 -34.06 19.07 3.71
C ARG A 156 -33.06 19.86 2.87
N GLN A 157 -31.87 19.31 2.64
CA GLN A 157 -30.89 19.91 1.73
C GLN A 157 -31.39 19.93 0.28
N ILE A 158 -31.97 18.82 -0.19
CA ILE A 158 -32.56 18.72 -1.53
C ILE A 158 -33.72 19.72 -1.68
N GLU A 159 -34.63 19.80 -0.69
CA GLU A 159 -35.71 20.78 -0.68
C GLU A 159 -35.17 22.22 -0.79
N ALA A 160 -34.11 22.55 -0.04
CA ALA A 160 -33.47 23.85 -0.14
C ALA A 160 -32.83 24.07 -1.52
N LEU A 161 -32.14 23.08 -2.09
CA LEU A 161 -31.54 23.17 -3.43
C LEU A 161 -32.62 23.38 -4.52
N GLU A 162 -33.78 22.76 -4.37
CA GLU A 162 -34.93 22.95 -5.26
C GLU A 162 -35.53 24.35 -5.11
N GLN A 163 -35.68 24.86 -3.87
CA GLN A 163 -36.12 26.24 -3.61
C GLN A 163 -35.16 27.29 -4.20
N TYR A 164 -33.85 27.03 -4.19
CA TYR A 164 -32.85 27.87 -4.85
C TYR A 164 -32.79 27.70 -6.37
N GLY A 165 -33.56 26.76 -6.94
CA GLY A 165 -33.62 26.50 -8.38
C GLY A 165 -32.39 25.79 -8.94
N LEU A 166 -31.56 25.19 -8.09
CA LEU A 166 -30.33 24.48 -8.50
C LEU A 166 -30.64 23.09 -9.05
N ILE A 167 -31.71 22.47 -8.54
CA ILE A 167 -32.24 21.17 -9.00
C ILE A 167 -33.73 21.26 -9.32
N GLU A 168 -34.22 20.30 -10.11
CA GLU A 168 -35.62 20.11 -10.46
C GLU A 168 -36.09 18.72 -10.05
N SER A 169 -37.20 18.63 -9.32
CA SER A 169 -37.89 17.36 -9.14
C SER A 169 -38.54 16.90 -10.45
N THR A 170 -38.32 15.63 -10.79
CA THR A 170 -38.90 14.94 -11.95
C THR A 170 -39.74 13.77 -11.47
N ALA A 171 -40.43 13.08 -12.38
CA ALA A 171 -41.27 11.94 -12.03
C ALA A 171 -40.53 10.77 -11.33
N ARG A 172 -39.20 10.67 -11.48
CA ARG A 172 -38.39 9.53 -10.96
C ARG A 172 -37.11 9.93 -10.22
N GLY A 173 -36.85 11.22 -10.04
CA GLY A 173 -35.60 11.68 -9.44
C GLY A 173 -35.42 13.17 -9.54
N TRP A 174 -34.21 13.66 -9.30
CA TRP A 174 -33.88 15.08 -9.43
C TRP A 174 -32.87 15.32 -10.54
N LYS A 175 -33.05 16.43 -11.24
CA LYS A 175 -32.17 16.89 -12.32
C LYS A 175 -31.46 18.18 -11.92
N TRP A 176 -30.15 18.23 -12.13
CA TRP A 176 -29.36 19.44 -11.95
C TRP A 176 -29.61 20.44 -13.08
N LYS A 177 -29.96 21.69 -12.75
CA LYS A 177 -30.34 22.72 -13.73
C LYS A 177 -29.17 23.54 -14.30
N LEU A 178 -28.00 23.55 -13.65
CA LEU A 178 -26.83 24.38 -14.04
C LEU A 178 -25.83 23.67 -14.97
#